data_AF-A0A7K0WF46-F1
#
_entry.id   AF-A0A7K0WF46-F1
#
_cell.length_a   1.000
_cell.length_b   1.000
_cell.length_c   1.000
_cell.angle_alpha   90.00
_cell.angle_beta   90.00
_cell.angle_gamma   90.00
#
_symmetry.space_group_name_H-M   'P 1'
#
loop_
_entity.id
_entity.type
_entity.pdbx_description
1 polymer ?
#
loop_
_entity_poly.entity_id
_entity_poly.type
_entity_poly.pdbx_seq_one_letter_code
_entity_poly.pdbx_strand_id
1 'polypeptide(L)' 'MSSTVHVIRHGEVENPNKILYGRQPGWRLSKRGQEMAQTIGE' A
#
# COMPACT_ATOMS: atom_id res chain seq x y z
N MET A 1 30.09 -10.36 -3.86
CA MET A 1 28.94 -10.41 -2.93
C MET A 1 27.73 -9.83 -3.66
N SER A 2 26.59 -10.50 -3.62
CA SER A 2 25.33 -10.01 -4.22
C SER A 2 24.36 -9.64 -3.10
N SER A 3 23.58 -8.59 -3.28
CA SER A 3 22.53 -8.16 -2.36
C SER A 3 21.19 -8.17 -3.08
N THR A 4 20.16 -8.64 -2.40
CA THR A 4 18.79 -8.65 -2.92
C THR A 4 18.00 -7.50 -2.30
N VAL A 5 17.27 -6.75 -3.12
CA VAL A 5 16.36 -5.69 -2.68
C VAL A 5 14.95 -6.09 -3.10
N HIS A 6 14.03 -6.10 -2.14
CA HIS A 6 12.61 -6.33 -2.38
C HIS A 6 11.88 -4.99 -2.36
N VAL A 7 11.16 -4.68 -3.44
CA VAL A 7 10.36 -3.46 -3.57
C VAL A 7 8.90 -3.85 -3.70
N ILE A 8 8.05 -3.22 -2.89
CA ILE A 8 6.63 -3.56 -2.79
C ILE A 8 5.81 -2.27 -2.92
N ARG A 9 4.66 -2.38 -3.59
CA ARG A 9 3.65 -1.32 -3.62
C ARG A 9 2.82 -1.36 -2.34
N HIS A 10 2.37 -0.20 -1.85
CA HIS A 10 1.39 -0.15 -0.77
C HIS A 10 0.10 -0.93 -1.10
N GLY A 11 -0.59 -1.41 -0.06
CA GLY A 11 -1.89 -2.07 -0.20
C GLY A 11 -3.01 -1.11 -0.65
N GLU A 12 -4.23 -1.62 -0.73
CA GLU A 12 -5.40 -0.84 -1.14
C GLU A 12 -5.62 0.33 -0.17
N VAL A 13 -5.89 1.51 -0.71
CA VAL A 13 -6.18 2.74 0.03
C VAL A 13 -7.68 3.02 -0.08
N GLU A 14 -8.28 3.55 0.98
CA GLU A 14 -9.68 3.99 0.97
C GLU A 14 -9.88 5.14 -0.04
N ASN A 15 -10.30 4.81 -1.27
CA ASN A 15 -10.49 5.75 -2.38
C ASN A 15 -11.81 5.47 -3.13
N PRO A 16 -12.98 5.67 -2.48
CA PRO A 16 -14.28 5.30 -3.06
C PRO A 16 -14.60 6.06 -4.35
N ASN A 17 -14.14 7.32 -4.45
CA ASN A 17 -14.39 8.19 -5.60
C ASN A 17 -13.37 8.02 -6.72
N LYS A 18 -12.39 7.11 -6.56
CA LYS A 18 -11.34 6.80 -7.55
C LYS A 18 -10.59 8.04 -8.05
N ILE A 19 -10.36 9.01 -7.16
CA ILE A 19 -9.64 10.22 -7.51
C ILE A 19 -8.14 9.97 -7.57
N LEU A 20 -7.44 10.68 -8.46
CA LEU A 20 -5.99 10.68 -8.54
C LEU A 20 -5.44 11.71 -7.55
N TYR A 21 -5.01 11.25 -6.37
CA TYR A 21 -4.59 12.12 -5.26
C TYR A 21 -3.10 12.44 -5.20
N GLY A 22 -2.28 11.81 -6.06
CA GLY A 22 -0.84 12.09 -6.16
C GLY A 22 -0.10 11.94 -4.83
N ARG A 23 0.53 13.02 -4.35
CA ARG A 23 1.30 13.07 -3.09
C ARG A 23 0.54 13.70 -1.93
N GLN A 24 -0.78 13.87 -2.04
CA GLN A 24 -1.58 14.44 -0.97
C GLN A 24 -1.43 13.63 0.32
N PRO A 25 -1.30 14.27 1.50
CA PRO A 25 -1.23 13.56 2.77
C PRO A 25 -2.60 13.06 3.24
N GLY A 26 -2.63 12.19 4.26
CA GLY A 26 -3.85 11.77 4.97
C GLY A 26 -4.55 10.52 4.43
N TRP A 27 -4.08 9.96 3.32
CA TRP A 27 -4.60 8.70 2.77
C TRP A 27 -4.12 7.51 3.59
N ARG A 28 -5.05 6.61 3.92
CA ARG A 28 -4.78 5.41 4.73
C ARG A 28 -5.23 4.15 4.00
N LEU A 29 -4.62 3.03 4.37
CA LEU A 29 -5.03 1.72 3.87
C LEU A 29 -6.51 1.48 4.22
N SER A 30 -7.24 0.89 3.27
CA SER A 30 -8.56 0.30 3.56
C SER A 30 -8.39 -0.90 4.49
N LYS A 31 -9.50 -1.43 5.02
CA LYS A 31 -9.47 -2.70 5.79
C LYS A 31 -8.77 -3.81 5.00
N ARG A 32 -9.14 -3.98 3.73
CA ARG A 32 -8.49 -4.94 2.82
C ARG A 32 -7.01 -4.60 2.59
N GLY A 33 -6.67 -3.32 2.48
CA GLY A 33 -5.29 -2.86 2.39
C GLY A 33 -4.43 -3.29 3.57
N GLN A 34 -4.99 -3.25 4.78
CA GLN A 34 -4.33 -3.73 6.00
C GLN A 34 -4.13 -5.25 5.97
N GLU A 35 -5.13 -6.02 5.54
CA GLU A 35 -5.02 -7.48 5.36
C GLU A 35 -3.91 -7.84 4.37
N MET A 36 -3.80 -7.13 3.23
CA MET A 36 -2.72 -7.35 2.27
C MET A 36 -1.33 -7.02 2.83
N ALA A 37 -1.22 -5.97 3.65
CA ALA A 37 0.03 -5.62 4.30
C ALA A 37 0.45 -6.70 5.32
N GLN A 38 -0.52 -7.30 6.01
CA GLN A 38 -0.28 -8.43 6.90
C GLN A 38 0.21 -9.66 6.12
N THR A 39 -0.47 -10.05 5.03
CA THR A 39 -0.07 -11.22 4.22
C THR A 39 1.32 -11.12 3.61
N ILE A 40 1.77 -9.92 3.23
CA ILE A 40 3.12 -9.72 2.69
C ILE A 40 4.20 -9.71 3.79
N GLY A 41 3.83 -9.31 5.00
CA GLY A 41 4.75 -9.23 6.14
C GLY A 41 4.97 -10.55 6.88
N GLU A 42 4.10 -11.53 6.68
CA GLU A 42 4.25 -12.93 7.11
C GLU A 42 5.29 -13.68 6.26
#